data_AF-A0A8S3INJ5-F1
#
_entry.id   AF-A0A8S3INJ5-F1
#
_cell.length_a   1.000
_cell.length_b   1.000
_cell.length_c   1.000
_cell.angle_alpha   90.00
_cell.angle_beta   90.00
_cell.angle_gamma   90.00
#
_symmetry.space_group_name_H-M   'P 1'
#
loop_
_entity.id
_entity.type
_entity.pdbx_description
1 polymer ?
#
loop_
_entity_poly.entity_id
_entity_poly.type
_entity_poly.pdbx_seq_one_letter_code
_entity_poly.pdbx_strand_id
1 'polypeptide(L)'
;RVVTDNINHVITVYVTSKATSEASIGRLECDNAIREMETSKTFLQQCALQPSNKYTYYEALDHVIDNSKRLGEAMTHIASASKNTNHQLFSQAVQDASKAVCSLAESSAQASYLIGISEATSTKGSSAIVDQPLFTRSVTIIRHACADLSNTNLDRKE
;
A
#
# COMPACT_ATOMS: atom_id res chain seq x y z
N ARG A 1 4.31 -2.65 3.74
CA ARG A 1 3.95 -1.39 3.06
C ARG A 1 5.22 -0.65 2.63
N VAL A 2 5.98 0.01 3.50
CA VAL A 2 7.21 0.75 3.12
C VAL A 2 8.20 -0.05 2.25
N VAL A 3 8.47 -1.31 2.59
CA VAL A 3 9.38 -2.16 1.77
C VAL A 3 8.76 -2.50 0.41
N THR A 4 7.46 -2.76 0.37
CA THR A 4 6.70 -3.04 -0.85
C THR A 4 6.66 -1.80 -1.75
N ASP A 5 6.41 -0.62 -1.18
CA ASP A 5 6.33 0.65 -1.89
C ASP A 5 7.70 1.06 -2.44
N ASN A 6 8.78 0.87 -1.67
CA ASN A 6 10.14 1.16 -2.11
C ASN A 6 10.62 0.20 -3.20
N ILE A 7 10.27 -1.09 -3.12
CA ILE A 7 10.57 -2.08 -4.16
C ILE A 7 9.79 -1.74 -5.44
N ASN A 8 8.50 -1.45 -5.32
CA ASN A 8 7.66 -1.07 -6.45
C ASN A 8 8.19 0.20 -7.12
N HIS A 9 8.62 1.21 -6.34
CA HIS A 9 9.21 2.44 -6.88
C HIS A 9 10.51 2.19 -7.66
N VAL A 10 11.42 1.38 -7.13
CA VAL A 10 12.68 1.05 -7.81
C VAL A 10 12.44 0.21 -9.07
N ILE A 11 11.49 -0.72 -9.03
CA ILE A 11 11.09 -1.51 -10.21
C ILE A 11 10.48 -0.58 -11.26
N THR A 12 9.60 0.35 -10.89
CA THR A 12 9.04 1.32 -11.82
C THR A 12 10.15 2.17 -12.45
N VAL A 13 11.07 2.74 -11.68
CA VAL A 13 12.17 3.55 -12.24
C VAL A 13 13.09 2.73 -13.17
N TYR A 14 13.44 1.50 -12.77
CA TYR A 14 14.33 0.64 -13.56
C TYR A 14 13.66 0.06 -14.83
N VAL A 15 12.35 -0.21 -14.79
CA VAL A 15 11.63 -0.71 -15.96
C VAL A 15 11.23 0.43 -16.90
N THR A 16 10.84 1.60 -16.38
CA THR A 16 10.51 2.78 -17.22
C THR A 16 11.74 3.28 -17.99
N SER A 17 12.96 3.11 -17.43
CA SER A 17 14.21 3.42 -18.13
C SER A 17 14.63 2.38 -19.18
N LYS A 18 14.03 1.18 -19.19
CA LYS A 18 14.36 0.08 -20.11
C LYS A 18 13.23 -0.33 -21.07
N ALA A 19 12.01 0.14 -20.83
CA ALA A 19 10.82 -0.18 -21.60
C ALA A 19 10.70 0.74 -22.83
N THR A 20 10.88 0.19 -24.03
CA THR A 20 10.88 0.89 -25.32
C THR A 20 9.49 1.03 -25.97
N SER A 21 8.40 0.69 -25.28
CA SER A 21 7.03 0.70 -25.83
C SER A 21 5.96 1.02 -24.79
N GLU A 22 5.03 1.91 -25.12
CA GLU A 22 3.88 2.31 -24.27
C GLU A 22 3.00 1.11 -23.84
N ALA A 23 2.91 0.07 -24.67
CA ALA A 23 2.16 -1.15 -24.35
C ALA A 23 2.81 -1.97 -23.22
N SER A 24 4.14 -1.87 -23.05
CA SER A 24 4.84 -2.53 -21.95
C SER A 24 4.67 -1.80 -20.61
N ILE A 25 4.45 -0.48 -20.65
CA ILE A 25 4.21 0.35 -19.46
C ILE A 25 2.83 0.05 -18.87
N GLY A 26 1.77 0.03 -19.69
CA GLY A 26 0.42 -0.27 -19.19
C GLY A 26 0.28 -1.66 -18.57
N ARG A 27 1.01 -2.65 -19.10
CA ARG A 27 1.07 -4.00 -18.52
C ARG A 27 1.80 -4.03 -17.17
N LEU A 28 2.92 -3.33 -17.05
CA LEU A 28 3.66 -3.22 -15.78
C LEU A 28 2.77 -2.62 -14.68
N GLU A 29 2.00 -1.59 -15.00
CA GLU A 29 1.11 -0.95 -14.03
C GLU A 29 0.00 -1.88 -13.56
N CYS A 30 -0.56 -2.70 -14.45
CA CYS A 30 -1.47 -3.78 -14.05
C CYS A 30 -0.79 -4.79 -13.12
N ASP A 31 0.42 -5.24 -13.44
CA ASP A 31 1.15 -6.21 -12.62
C ASP A 31 1.46 -5.65 -11.22
N ASN A 32 1.81 -4.35 -11.14
CA ASN A 32 2.01 -3.65 -9.88
C ASN A 32 0.71 -3.51 -9.07
N ALA A 33 -0.39 -3.09 -9.72
CA ALA A 33 -1.71 -2.96 -9.09
C ALA A 33 -2.20 -4.30 -8.53
N ILE A 34 -2.07 -5.40 -9.28
CA ILE A 34 -2.44 -6.74 -8.80
C ILE A 34 -1.63 -7.13 -7.57
N ARG A 35 -0.31 -6.85 -7.57
CA ARG A 35 0.55 -7.13 -6.42
C ARG A 35 0.11 -6.35 -5.18
N GLU A 36 -0.23 -5.08 -5.32
CA GLU A 36 -0.75 -4.25 -4.22
C GLU A 36 -2.07 -4.81 -3.69
N MET A 37 -3.03 -5.13 -4.58
CA MET A 37 -4.32 -5.69 -4.18
C MET A 37 -4.19 -7.04 -3.46
N GLU A 38 -3.29 -7.93 -3.91
CA GLU A 38 -3.01 -9.20 -3.21
C GLU A 38 -2.40 -8.97 -1.82
N THR A 39 -1.53 -7.97 -1.66
CA THR A 39 -1.04 -7.62 -0.31
C THR A 39 -2.15 -7.11 0.61
N SER A 40 -3.14 -6.37 0.08
CA SER A 40 -4.32 -5.97 0.85
C SER A 40 -5.18 -7.16 1.29
N LYS A 41 -5.26 -8.23 0.50
CA LYS A 41 -5.95 -9.47 0.89
C LYS A 41 -5.27 -10.16 2.07
N THR A 42 -3.94 -10.30 2.04
CA THR A 42 -3.19 -10.86 3.18
C THR A 42 -3.35 -9.98 4.43
N PHE A 43 -3.37 -8.67 4.25
CA PHE A 43 -3.63 -7.71 5.33
C PHE A 43 -5.01 -7.90 5.96
N LEU A 44 -6.07 -8.09 5.18
CA LEU A 44 -7.42 -8.36 5.70
C LEU A 44 -7.48 -9.61 6.59
N GLN A 45 -6.69 -10.64 6.28
CA GLN A 45 -6.62 -11.86 7.09
C GLN A 45 -5.92 -11.65 8.44
N GLN A 46 -4.95 -10.73 8.50
CA GLN A 46 -4.15 -10.45 9.69
C GLN A 46 -4.79 -9.39 10.60
N CYS A 47 -5.50 -8.42 10.04
CA CYS A 47 -6.03 -7.25 10.77
C CYS A 47 -7.34 -7.48 11.51
N ALA A 48 -8.00 -8.64 11.38
CA ALA A 48 -9.17 -8.95 12.20
C ALA A 48 -8.88 -8.91 13.72
N LEU A 49 -7.60 -9.01 14.11
CA LEU A 49 -7.17 -9.10 15.50
C LEU A 49 -6.58 -7.79 16.05
N GLN A 50 -6.32 -6.78 15.22
CA GLN A 50 -5.69 -5.52 15.62
C GLN A 50 -6.24 -4.34 14.82
N PRO A 51 -6.38 -3.14 15.45
CA PRO A 51 -6.86 -1.96 14.74
C PRO A 51 -5.87 -1.56 13.64
N SER A 52 -6.38 -1.39 12.42
CA SER A 52 -5.59 -0.96 11.25
C SER A 52 -5.32 0.54 11.27
N ASN A 53 -6.25 1.31 11.82
CA ASN A 53 -6.19 2.77 11.90
C ASN A 53 -6.95 3.28 13.13
N LYS A 54 -7.13 4.60 13.21
CA LYS A 54 -7.79 5.29 14.33
C LYS A 54 -9.24 5.71 14.03
N TYR A 55 -9.81 5.26 12.91
CA TYR A 55 -11.18 5.63 12.55
C TYR A 55 -12.17 5.00 13.52
N THR A 56 -13.21 5.76 13.82
CA THR A 56 -14.44 5.26 14.43
C THR A 56 -15.23 4.44 13.42
N TYR A 57 -16.26 3.73 13.89
CA TYR A 57 -17.08 2.87 13.02
C TYR A 57 -17.75 3.64 11.88
N TYR A 58 -18.30 4.82 12.18
CA TYR A 58 -18.98 5.65 11.18
C TYR A 58 -18.01 6.30 10.20
N GLU A 59 -16.84 6.76 10.66
CA GLU A 59 -15.79 7.26 9.76
C GLU A 59 -15.27 6.16 8.82
N ALA A 60 -15.08 4.94 9.35
CA ALA A 60 -14.70 3.80 8.52
C ALA A 60 -15.78 3.46 7.49
N LEU A 61 -17.06 3.58 7.84
CA LEU A 61 -18.18 3.39 6.92
C LEU A 61 -18.22 4.46 5.83
N ASP A 62 -18.06 5.74 6.18
CA ASP A 62 -18.00 6.83 5.21
C ASP A 62 -16.84 6.63 4.23
N HIS A 63 -15.67 6.24 4.73
CA HIS A 63 -14.54 5.89 3.87
C HIS A 63 -14.81 4.69 2.97
N VAL A 64 -15.55 3.68 3.44
CA VAL A 64 -15.96 2.55 2.58
C VAL A 64 -16.85 3.04 1.43
N ILE A 65 -17.79 3.94 1.70
CA ILE A 65 -18.70 4.51 0.69
C ILE A 65 -17.91 5.33 -0.33
N ASP A 66 -17.06 6.25 0.14
CA ASP A 66 -16.25 7.12 -0.73
C ASP A 66 -15.29 6.32 -1.61
N ASN A 67 -14.58 5.35 -1.04
CA ASN A 67 -13.65 4.53 -1.80
C ASN A 67 -14.37 3.61 -2.79
N SER A 68 -15.58 3.12 -2.47
CA SER A 68 -16.40 2.35 -3.40
C SER A 68 -16.82 3.18 -4.61
N LYS A 69 -17.19 4.46 -4.40
CA LYS A 69 -17.50 5.39 -5.49
C LYS A 69 -16.27 5.66 -6.37
N ARG A 70 -15.13 5.97 -5.75
CA ARG A 70 -13.86 6.20 -6.46
C ARG A 70 -13.43 4.98 -7.28
N LEU A 71 -13.63 3.77 -6.76
CA LEU A 71 -13.36 2.55 -7.49
C LEU A 71 -14.26 2.41 -8.72
N GLY A 72 -15.56 2.68 -8.59
CA GLY A 72 -16.50 2.66 -9.72
C GLY A 72 -16.14 3.66 -10.82
N GLU A 73 -15.74 4.88 -10.44
CA GLU A 73 -15.25 5.90 -11.37
C GLU A 73 -13.95 5.45 -12.06
N ALA A 74 -12.98 4.93 -11.30
CA ALA A 74 -11.72 4.42 -11.85
C ALA A 74 -11.96 3.25 -12.83
N MET A 75 -12.83 2.30 -12.51
CA MET A 75 -13.19 1.20 -13.42
C MET A 75 -13.84 1.70 -14.71
N THR A 76 -14.67 2.74 -14.62
CA THR A 76 -15.26 3.39 -15.81
C THR A 76 -14.19 4.05 -16.66
N HIS A 77 -13.23 4.73 -16.03
CA HIS A 77 -12.07 5.33 -16.71
C HIS A 77 -11.15 4.28 -17.36
N ILE A 78 -10.92 3.13 -16.71
CA ILE A 78 -10.19 2.00 -17.30
C ILE A 78 -10.87 1.54 -18.59
N ALA A 79 -12.19 1.30 -18.53
CA ALA A 79 -12.96 0.84 -19.67
C ALA A 79 -12.93 1.86 -20.84
N SER A 80 -13.10 3.15 -20.54
CA SER A 80 -13.08 4.20 -21.56
C SER A 80 -11.68 4.42 -22.15
N ALA A 81 -10.64 4.44 -21.32
CA ALA A 81 -9.25 4.58 -21.77
C ALA A 81 -8.78 3.39 -22.61
N SER A 82 -9.20 2.17 -22.23
CA SER A 82 -8.94 0.95 -23.02
C SER A 82 -9.61 1.02 -24.39
N LYS A 83 -10.86 1.50 -24.47
CA LYS A 83 -11.58 1.65 -25.74
C LYS A 83 -10.92 2.65 -26.69
N ASN A 84 -10.37 3.73 -26.13
CA ASN A 84 -9.73 4.81 -26.89
C ASN A 84 -8.22 4.58 -27.12
N THR A 85 -7.69 3.41 -26.74
CA THR A 85 -6.26 3.07 -26.82
C THR A 85 -5.34 4.12 -26.18
N ASN A 86 -5.81 4.80 -25.12
CA ASN A 86 -5.02 5.80 -24.42
C ASN A 86 -4.26 5.15 -23.27
N HIS A 87 -3.01 4.77 -23.53
CA HIS A 87 -2.18 4.03 -22.58
C HIS A 87 -1.84 4.82 -21.31
N GLN A 88 -1.72 6.15 -21.38
CA GLN A 88 -1.43 6.99 -20.21
C GLN A 88 -2.63 7.08 -19.28
N LEU A 89 -3.82 7.41 -19.81
CA LEU A 89 -5.05 7.47 -19.02
C LEU A 89 -5.42 6.10 -18.45
N PHE A 90 -5.19 5.03 -19.20
CA PHE A 90 -5.40 3.67 -18.74
C PHE A 90 -4.52 3.36 -17.52
N SER A 91 -3.22 3.67 -17.61
CA SER A 91 -2.27 3.41 -16.53
C SER A 91 -2.63 4.18 -15.25
N GLN A 92 -3.02 5.45 -15.38
CA GLN A 92 -3.49 6.25 -14.26
C GLN A 92 -4.77 5.68 -13.64
N ALA A 93 -5.75 5.29 -14.46
CA ALA A 93 -6.99 4.73 -13.99
C ALA A 93 -6.80 3.38 -13.27
N VAL A 94 -5.84 2.56 -13.72
CA VAL A 94 -5.43 1.31 -13.04
C VAL A 94 -4.81 1.60 -11.66
N GLN A 95 -3.93 2.59 -11.56
CA GLN A 95 -3.35 3.00 -10.28
C GLN A 95 -4.43 3.54 -9.32
N ASP A 96 -5.36 4.34 -9.81
CA ASP A 96 -6.45 4.89 -9.00
C ASP A 96 -7.37 3.78 -8.48
N ALA A 97 -7.66 2.77 -9.33
CA ALA A 97 -8.41 1.59 -8.92
C ALA A 97 -7.65 0.79 -7.84
N SER A 98 -6.34 0.57 -8.00
CA SER A 98 -5.49 -0.09 -6.98
C SER A 98 -5.58 0.62 -5.64
N LYS A 99 -5.34 1.93 -5.62
CA LYS A 99 -5.39 2.75 -4.40
C LYS A 99 -6.76 2.72 -3.74
N ALA A 100 -7.84 2.80 -4.54
CA ALA A 100 -9.20 2.73 -4.04
C ALA A 100 -9.49 1.36 -3.39
N VAL A 101 -9.08 0.25 -4.02
CA VAL A 101 -9.22 -1.10 -3.45
C VAL A 101 -8.43 -1.25 -2.15
N CYS A 102 -7.17 -0.79 -2.10
CA CYS A 102 -6.36 -0.86 -0.88
C CYS A 102 -6.99 -0.04 0.27
N SER A 103 -7.44 1.17 -0.02
CA SER A 103 -8.08 2.07 0.96
C SER A 103 -9.44 1.53 1.43
N LEU A 104 -10.19 0.91 0.53
CA LEU A 104 -11.43 0.21 0.83
C LEU A 104 -11.16 -0.96 1.79
N ALA A 105 -10.17 -1.81 1.49
CA ALA A 105 -9.77 -2.92 2.35
C ALA A 105 -9.35 -2.43 3.75
N GLU A 106 -8.61 -1.34 3.87
CA GLU A 106 -8.21 -0.77 5.16
C GLU A 106 -9.38 -0.29 6.01
N SER A 107 -10.33 0.39 5.36
CA SER A 107 -11.53 0.93 6.02
C SER A 107 -12.47 -0.19 6.44
N SER A 108 -12.66 -1.19 5.57
CA SER A 108 -13.41 -2.41 5.88
C SER A 108 -12.77 -3.21 7.01
N ALA A 109 -11.44 -3.37 7.02
CA ALA A 109 -10.73 -4.05 8.11
C ALA A 109 -11.00 -3.39 9.46
N GLN A 110 -10.91 -2.05 9.52
CA GLN A 110 -11.19 -1.30 10.73
C GLN A 110 -12.64 -1.50 11.18
N ALA A 111 -13.60 -1.39 10.27
CA ALA A 111 -15.02 -1.59 10.58
C ALA A 111 -15.26 -3.00 11.13
N SER A 112 -14.69 -4.04 10.50
CA SER A 112 -14.78 -5.43 10.96
C SER A 112 -14.15 -5.63 12.34
N TYR A 113 -12.97 -5.03 12.61
CA TYR A 113 -12.34 -5.06 13.92
C TYR A 113 -13.24 -4.43 15.00
N LEU A 114 -13.82 -3.25 14.71
CA LEU A 114 -14.71 -2.54 15.63
C LEU A 114 -15.99 -3.34 15.91
N ILE A 115 -16.55 -4.03 14.90
CA ILE A 115 -17.67 -4.95 15.09
C ILE A 115 -17.24 -6.13 15.99
N GLY A 116 -16.08 -6.74 15.74
CA GLY A 116 -15.58 -7.89 16.51
C GLY A 116 -15.36 -7.58 18.00
N ILE A 117 -14.81 -6.42 18.32
CA ILE A 117 -14.63 -5.99 19.73
C ILE A 117 -15.91 -5.49 20.40
N SER A 118 -17.00 -5.33 19.66
CA SER A 118 -18.30 -4.93 20.21
C SER A 118 -19.03 -6.11 20.86
N GLU A 119 -18.61 -7.35 20.60
CA GLU A 119 -19.13 -8.54 21.27
C GLU A 119 -18.63 -8.61 22.73
N ALA A 120 -19.52 -8.92 23.68
CA ALA A 120 -19.21 -8.89 25.12
C ALA A 120 -18.16 -9.94 25.55
N THR A 121 -17.99 -11.01 24.76
CA THR A 121 -17.00 -12.07 24.97
C THR A 121 -15.61 -11.69 24.44
N SER A 122 -15.53 -10.66 23.58
CA SER A 122 -14.30 -10.23 22.93
C SER A 122 -13.42 -9.40 23.86
N THR A 123 -12.11 -9.60 23.75
CA THR A 123 -11.11 -8.77 24.43
C THR A 123 -10.43 -7.87 23.40
N LYS A 124 -10.37 -6.56 23.69
CA LYS A 124 -9.74 -5.59 22.79
C LYS A 124 -8.24 -5.87 22.69
N GLY A 125 -7.74 -6.01 21.46
CA GLY A 125 -6.32 -5.99 21.18
C GLY A 125 -5.76 -4.58 21.40
N SER A 126 -4.59 -4.48 22.03
CA SER A 126 -3.86 -3.22 22.11
C SER A 126 -2.96 -3.07 20.89
N SER A 127 -3.01 -1.91 20.23
CA SER A 127 -2.02 -1.57 19.20
C SER A 127 -0.66 -1.41 19.88
N ALA A 128 0.37 -2.06 19.35
CA ALA A 128 1.72 -1.91 19.88
C ALA A 128 2.13 -0.43 19.78
N ILE A 129 2.59 0.17 20.89
CA ILE A 129 3.07 1.57 20.94
C ILE A 129 4.28 1.75 19.99
N VAL A 130 5.00 0.66 19.72
CA VAL A 130 6.16 0.61 18.85
C VAL A 130 6.06 -0.62 17.97
N ASP A 131 6.27 -0.43 16.66
CA ASP A 131 6.53 -1.53 15.74
C ASP A 131 7.90 -2.13 16.07
N GLN A 132 7.90 -3.17 16.91
CA GLN A 132 9.10 -3.81 17.44
C GLN A 132 10.05 -4.30 16.32
N PRO A 133 9.57 -4.93 15.23
CA PRO A 133 10.40 -5.24 14.07
C PRO A 133 11.04 -4.03 13.42
N LEU A 134 10.26 -2.97 13.15
CA LEU A 134 10.79 -1.76 12.51
C LEU A 134 11.81 -1.07 13.41
N PHE A 135 11.55 -0.96 14.70
CA PHE A 135 12.46 -0.38 15.68
C PHE A 135 13.77 -1.16 15.73
N THR A 136 13.70 -2.49 15.85
CA THR A 136 14.90 -3.36 15.87
C THR A 136 15.71 -3.22 14.59
N ARG A 137 15.04 -3.23 13.43
CA ARG A 137 15.70 -3.03 12.13
C ARG A 137 16.37 -1.66 12.05
N SER A 138 15.68 -0.60 12.47
CA SER A 138 16.18 0.78 12.42
C SER A 138 17.40 0.94 13.30
N VAL A 139 17.38 0.37 14.51
CA VAL A 139 18.52 0.34 15.42
C VAL A 139 19.71 -0.40 14.80
N THR A 140 19.49 -1.54 14.15
CA THR A 140 20.57 -2.28 13.45
C THR A 140 21.18 -1.45 12.32
N ILE A 141 20.35 -0.80 11.50
CA ILE A 141 20.82 0.07 10.41
C ILE A 141 21.63 1.24 10.96
N ILE A 142 21.15 1.92 12.01
CA ILE A 142 21.85 3.03 12.64
C ILE A 142 23.20 2.56 13.20
N ARG A 143 23.24 1.42 13.90
CA ARG A 143 24.50 0.87 14.42
C ARG A 143 25.49 0.52 13.32
N HIS A 144 25.02 -0.07 12.23
CA HIS A 144 25.86 -0.35 11.06
C HIS A 144 26.39 0.94 10.44
N ALA A 145 25.54 1.94 10.21
CA ALA A 145 25.95 3.23 9.66
C ALA A 145 26.94 3.95 10.57
N CYS A 146 26.76 3.92 11.89
CA CYS A 146 27.72 4.46 12.85
C CYS A 146 29.05 3.70 12.83
N ALA A 147 29.02 2.37 12.72
CA ALA A 147 30.23 1.55 12.59
C ALA A 147 30.98 1.89 11.29
N ASP A 148 30.27 2.00 10.17
CA ASP A 148 30.83 2.43 8.88
C ASP A 148 31.49 3.81 9.02
N LEU A 149 30.77 4.80 9.56
CA LEU A 149 31.29 6.15 9.79
C LEU A 149 32.52 6.18 10.70
N SER A 150 32.57 5.32 11.71
CA SER A 150 33.71 5.23 12.64
C SER A 150 34.94 4.52 12.05
N ASN A 151 34.71 3.60 11.11
CA ASN A 151 35.77 2.86 10.43
C ASN A 151 36.31 3.61 9.20
N THR A 152 35.50 4.46 8.57
CA THR A 152 35.95 5.38 7.54
C THR A 152 36.61 6.61 8.15
N ASN A 153 37.93 6.57 8.34
CA ASN A 153 38.73 7.78 8.20
C ASN A 153 38.53 8.31 6.77
N LEU A 154 37.60 9.26 6.60
CA LEU A 154 37.61 10.31 5.58
C LEU A 154 37.90 9.91 4.12
N ASP A 155 37.24 8.93 3.53
CA ASP A 155 37.10 8.90 2.06
C ASP A 155 35.81 9.63 1.67
N ARG A 156 35.91 10.97 1.63
CA ARG A 156 34.91 11.84 1.04
C ARG A 156 34.77 11.46 -0.44
N LYS A 157 33.76 10.66 -0.78
CA LYS A 157 33.34 10.49 -2.18
C LYS A 157 32.67 11.78 -2.62
N GLU A 158 33.47 12.66 -3.22
CA GLU A 158 33.00 13.66 -4.21
C GLU A 158 32.32 12.96 -5.38
#